data_AF-A0A428MX63-F1
#
_entry.id   AF-A0A428MX63-F1
#
_cell.length_a   1.000
_cell.length_b   1.000
_cell.length_c   1.000
_cell.angle_alpha   90.00
_cell.angle_beta   90.00
_cell.angle_gamma   90.00
#
_symmetry.space_group_name_H-M   'P 1'
#
loop_
_entity.id
_entity.type
_entity.pdbx_description
1 polymer ?
#
loop_
_entity_poly.entity_id
_entity_poly.type
_entity_poly.pdbx_seq_one_letter_code
_entity_poly.pdbx_strand_id
1 'polypeptide(L)'
;MEEEKKEYYFYFVLGYIGILLIVLAMLRVSITLGDDLGGFLAISGIALLINYVNYLETQTGTDKKARSYARAISAVIIAGYGIFVAFF
;
A
#
# COMPACT_ATOMS: atom_id res chain seq x y z
N MET A 1 -13.73 -0.05 -22.92
CA MET A 1 -12.41 -0.32 -23.53
C MET A 1 -11.39 0.81 -23.30
N GLU A 2 -11.59 2.03 -23.81
CA GLU A 2 -10.59 3.10 -23.62
C GLU A 2 -10.56 3.61 -22.16
N GLU A 3 -11.72 3.74 -21.54
CA GLU A 3 -11.87 4.13 -20.14
C GLU A 3 -11.35 3.05 -19.17
N GLU A 4 -11.67 1.78 -19.40
CA GLU A 4 -11.14 0.64 -18.63
C GLU A 4 -9.61 0.54 -18.71
N LYS A 5 -9.01 0.81 -19.89
CA LYS A 5 -7.55 0.88 -20.04
C LYS A 5 -6.97 2.04 -19.25
N LYS A 6 -7.61 3.22 -19.30
CA LYS A 6 -7.17 4.40 -18.54
C LYS A 6 -7.22 4.13 -17.04
N GLU A 7 -8.29 3.51 -16.57
CA GLU A 7 -8.45 3.11 -15.16
C GLU A 7 -7.37 2.10 -14.76
N TYR A 8 -7.13 1.08 -15.59
CA TYR A 8 -6.05 0.12 -15.39
C TYR A 8 -4.69 0.81 -15.21
N TYR A 9 -4.31 1.69 -16.14
CA TYR A 9 -3.02 2.38 -16.06
C TYR A 9 -2.91 3.31 -14.85
N PHE A 10 -4.00 3.93 -14.43
CA PHE A 10 -4.02 4.74 -13.22
C PHE A 10 -3.66 3.90 -11.98
N TYR A 11 -4.36 2.79 -11.74
CA TYR A 11 -4.06 1.92 -10.61
C TYR A 11 -2.69 1.23 -10.73
N PHE A 12 -2.28 0.89 -11.96
CA PHE A 12 -0.96 0.32 -12.22
C PHE A 12 0.17 1.28 -11.82
N VAL A 13 0.07 2.56 -12.21
CA VAL A 13 1.04 3.60 -11.84
C VAL A 13 1.04 3.80 -10.32
N LEU A 14 -0.13 3.83 -9.66
CA LEU A 14 -0.21 3.92 -8.20
C LEU A 14 0.51 2.73 -7.53
N GLY A 15 0.32 1.50 -8.03
CA GLY A 15 1.01 0.32 -7.52
C GLY A 15 2.53 0.44 -7.61
N TYR A 16 3.05 0.90 -8.76
CA TYR A 16 4.50 1.11 -8.95
C TYR A 16 5.07 2.23 -8.07
N ILE A 17 4.36 3.35 -7.93
CA ILE A 17 4.74 4.41 -6.99
C ILE A 17 4.75 3.84 -5.57
N GLY A 18 3.75 3.02 -5.21
CA GLY A 18 3.68 2.36 -3.91
C GLY A 18 4.90 1.51 -3.60
N ILE A 19 5.32 0.65 -4.53
CA ILE A 19 6.52 -0.18 -4.41
C ILE A 19 7.77 0.69 -4.27
N LEU A 20 7.90 1.74 -5.08
CA LEU A 20 9.05 2.66 -5.00
C LEU A 20 9.15 3.32 -3.62
N LEU A 21 8.04 3.77 -3.05
CA LEU A 21 8.02 4.38 -1.71
C LEU A 21 8.43 3.38 -0.62
N ILE A 22 8.00 2.12 -0.71
CA ILE A 22 8.42 1.07 0.24
C ILE A 22 9.93 0.82 0.13
N VAL A 23 10.47 0.71 -1.09
CA VAL A 23 11.91 0.52 -1.29
C VAL A 23 12.71 1.71 -0.76
N LEU A 24 12.25 2.94 -1.01
CA LEU A 24 12.87 4.14 -0.47
C LEU A 24 12.83 4.16 1.06
N ALA A 25 11.72 3.77 1.68
CA ALA A 25 11.61 3.65 3.13
C ALA A 25 12.62 2.63 3.70
N MET A 26 12.75 1.46 3.07
CA MET A 26 13.71 0.43 3.49
C MET A 26 15.17 0.93 3.41
N LEU A 27 15.52 1.64 2.32
CA LEU A 27 16.85 2.22 2.16
C LEU A 27 17.14 3.33 3.19
N ARG A 28 16.09 3.98 3.70
CA ARG A 28 16.24 5.11 4.63
C ARG A 28 16.43 4.65 6.07
N VAL A 29 15.70 3.60 6.47
CA VAL A 29 15.85 2.92 7.77
C VAL A 29 17.26 2.36 7.97
N SER A 30 17.99 2.00 6.90
CA SER A 30 19.37 1.54 7.01
C SER A 30 20.40 2.66 7.24
N ILE A 31 20.00 3.93 7.10
CA ILE A 31 20.89 5.09 7.16
C ILE A 31 20.58 5.98 8.38
N THR A 32 19.32 6.03 8.82
CA THR A 32 18.86 6.99 9.85
C THR A 32 18.18 6.28 11.02
N LEU A 33 18.63 6.53 12.25
CA LEU A 33 17.96 6.12 13.49
C LEU A 33 16.84 7.11 13.83
N GLY A 34 15.64 6.60 14.16
CA GLY A 34 14.47 7.44 14.46
C GLY A 34 13.84 8.08 13.20
N ASP A 35 13.69 7.29 12.13
CA ASP A 35 13.32 7.81 10.82
C ASP A 35 11.80 7.90 10.58
N ASP A 36 11.19 8.96 11.11
CA ASP A 36 9.76 9.26 10.92
C ASP A 36 9.36 9.35 9.44
N LEU A 37 10.25 9.90 8.61
CA LEU A 37 9.99 10.04 7.17
C LEU A 37 10.09 8.68 6.45
N GLY A 38 10.97 7.78 6.87
CA GLY A 38 10.99 6.39 6.42
C GLY A 38 9.68 5.66 6.75
N GLY A 39 9.18 5.82 7.98
CA GLY A 39 7.87 5.29 8.39
C GLY A 39 6.72 5.84 7.53
N PHE A 40 6.72 7.15 7.28
CA PHE A 40 5.71 7.79 6.42
C PHE A 40 5.74 7.27 4.97
N LEU A 41 6.94 7.11 4.40
CA LEU A 41 7.13 6.55 3.05
C LEU A 41 6.62 5.11 2.97
N ALA A 42 6.89 4.29 3.98
CA ALA A 42 6.43 2.90 4.03
C ALA A 42 4.89 2.82 4.07
N ILE A 43 4.25 3.56 4.96
CA ILE A 43 2.77 3.58 5.09
C ILE A 43 2.12 4.09 3.81
N SER A 44 2.63 5.19 3.26
CA SER A 44 2.13 5.75 1.99
C SER A 44 2.27 4.75 0.85
N GLY A 45 3.41 4.06 0.77
CA GLY A 45 3.68 3.05 -0.24
C GLY A 45 2.75 1.84 -0.14
N ILE A 46 2.53 1.33 1.08
CA ILE A 46 1.60 0.22 1.35
C ILE A 46 0.16 0.62 0.97
N ALA A 47 -0.27 1.84 1.32
CA ALA A 47 -1.61 2.32 0.99
C ALA A 47 -1.85 2.38 -0.53
N LEU A 48 -0.87 2.86 -1.31
CA LEU A 48 -0.95 2.88 -2.76
C LEU A 48 -1.00 1.47 -3.37
N LEU A 49 -0.16 0.56 -2.85
CA LEU A 49 -0.12 -0.83 -3.31
C LEU A 49 -1.44 -1.56 -3.03
N ILE A 50 -2.04 -1.34 -1.85
CA ILE A 50 -3.36 -1.90 -1.50
C ILE A 50 -4.44 -1.43 -2.48
N ASN A 51 -4.42 -0.16 -2.89
CA ASN A 51 -5.38 0.34 -3.88
C ASN A 51 -5.24 -0.39 -5.22
N TYR A 52 -4.01 -0.62 -5.69
CA TYR A 52 -3.77 -1.39 -6.91
C TYR A 52 -4.22 -2.85 -6.79
N VAL A 53 -3.88 -3.54 -5.69
CA VAL A 53 -4.30 -4.93 -5.45
C VAL A 53 -5.83 -5.03 -5.39
N ASN A 54 -6.49 -4.12 -4.68
CA ASN A 54 -7.94 -4.04 -4.62
C ASN A 54 -8.57 -3.88 -6.01
N TYR A 55 -7.97 -3.06 -6.87
CA TYR A 55 -8.41 -2.92 -8.25
C TYR A 55 -8.25 -4.24 -9.01
N LEU A 56 -7.10 -4.91 -8.95
CA LEU A 56 -6.90 -6.22 -9.60
C LEU A 56 -7.94 -7.26 -9.14
N GLU A 57 -8.23 -7.32 -7.84
CA GLU A 57 -9.24 -8.23 -7.29
C GLU A 57 -10.66 -7.94 -7.79
N THR A 58 -10.96 -6.68 -8.17
CA THR A 58 -12.23 -6.34 -8.83
C THR A 58 -12.31 -6.88 -10.25
N GLN A 59 -11.18 -6.96 -10.94
CA GLN A 59 -11.10 -7.44 -12.32
C GLN A 59 -11.06 -8.98 -12.41
N THR A 60 -10.52 -9.67 -11.40
CA THR A 60 -10.35 -11.14 -11.43
C THR A 60 -11.56 -11.93 -10.88
N GLY A 61 -12.65 -11.26 -10.50
CA GLY A 61 -13.83 -11.93 -9.96
C GLY A 61 -13.64 -12.53 -8.55
N THR A 62 -12.63 -12.08 -7.80
CA THR A 62 -12.34 -12.57 -6.44
C THR A 62 -13.54 -12.39 -5.51
N ASP A 63 -13.83 -13.37 -4.65
CA ASP A 63 -14.95 -13.34 -3.70
C ASP A 63 -14.94 -12.04 -2.88
N LYS A 64 -16.09 -11.36 -2.81
CA LYS A 64 -16.27 -10.11 -2.06
C LYS A 64 -15.88 -10.25 -0.59
N LYS A 65 -16.12 -11.41 0.04
CA LYS A 65 -15.75 -11.68 1.43
C LYS A 65 -14.24 -11.78 1.59
N ALA A 66 -13.57 -12.51 0.71
CA ALA A 66 -12.10 -12.61 0.70
C ALA A 66 -11.44 -11.22 0.57
N ARG A 67 -11.99 -10.38 -0.34
CA ARG A 67 -11.58 -8.98 -0.50
C ARG A 67 -11.75 -8.15 0.76
N SER A 68 -12.90 -8.30 1.42
CA SER A 68 -13.21 -7.58 2.66
C SER A 68 -12.27 -8.00 3.80
N TYR A 69 -11.93 -9.30 3.89
CA TYR A 69 -10.98 -9.79 4.87
C TYR A 69 -9.56 -9.28 4.59
N ALA A 70 -9.10 -9.32 3.34
CA ALA A 70 -7.80 -8.77 2.96
C ALA A 70 -7.68 -7.30 3.35
N ARG A 71 -8.68 -6.47 3.03
CA ARG A 71 -8.73 -5.06 3.45
C ARG A 71 -8.70 -4.87 4.96
N ALA A 72 -9.48 -5.67 5.71
CA ALA A 72 -9.52 -5.58 7.17
C ALA A 72 -8.17 -5.94 7.78
N ILE A 73 -7.52 -7.01 7.30
CA ILE A 73 -6.19 -7.44 7.73
C ILE A 73 -5.16 -6.34 7.42
N SER A 74 -5.16 -5.81 6.21
CA SER A 74 -4.26 -4.71 5.84
C SER A 74 -4.47 -3.46 6.68
N ALA A 75 -5.72 -3.10 6.98
CA ALA A 75 -6.04 -1.96 7.84
C ALA A 75 -5.54 -2.17 9.27
N VAL A 76 -5.68 -3.37 9.82
CA VAL A 76 -5.17 -3.73 11.15
C VAL A 76 -3.64 -3.67 11.18
N ILE A 77 -2.96 -4.16 10.15
CA ILE A 77 -1.49 -4.10 10.05
C ILE A 77 -1.01 -2.64 10.00
N ILE A 78 -1.65 -1.81 9.16
CA ILE A 78 -1.30 -0.38 9.05
C ILE A 78 -1.56 0.34 10.37
N ALA A 79 -2.71 0.10 11.02
CA ALA A 79 -3.04 0.71 12.30
C ALA A 79 -2.08 0.27 13.41
N GLY A 80 -1.74 -1.02 13.47
CA GLY A 80 -0.79 -1.56 14.43
C GLY A 80 0.61 -0.97 14.26
N TYR A 81 1.08 -0.85 13.01
CA TYR A 81 2.35 -0.19 12.71
C TYR A 81 2.31 1.30 13.08
N GLY A 82 1.22 2.01 12.78
CA GLY A 82 1.05 3.42 13.15
C GLY A 82 1.07 3.64 14.67
N ILE A 83 0.43 2.76 15.44
CA ILE A 83 0.49 2.80 16.91
C ILE A 83 1.91 2.51 17.40
N PHE A 84 2.58 1.51 16.85
CA PHE A 84 3.96 1.20 17.23
C PHE A 84 4.88 2.41 17.04
N VAL A 85 4.84 3.05 15.87
CA VAL A 85 5.65 4.25 15.57
C VAL A 85 5.25 5.45 16.43
N ALA A 86 3.98 5.59 16.82
CA ALA A 86 3.54 6.73 17.62
C ALA A 86 3.97 6.66 19.11
N PHE A 87 4.26 5.46 19.63
CA PHE A 87 4.49 5.24 21.05
C PHE A 87 5.88 4.68 21.41
N PHE A 88 6.69 4.27 20.42
CA PHE A 88 8.03 3.71 20.60
C PHE A 88 9.03 4.35 19.63
#